data_AF-A0A9E5FXY5-F1
#
_entry.id   AF-A0A9E5FXY5-F1
#
_cell.length_a   1.000
_cell.length_b   1.000
_cell.length_c   1.000
_cell.angle_alpha   90.00
_cell.angle_beta   90.00
_cell.angle_gamma   90.00
#
_symmetry.space_group_name_H-M   'P 1'
#
loop_
_entity.id
_entity.type
_entity.pdbx_description
1 polymer ?
#
loop_
_entity_poly.entity_id
_entity_poly.type
_entity_poly.pdbx_seq_one_letter_code
_entity_poly.pdbx_strand_id
1 'polypeptide(L)'
;MNLRINTLSNHAQSWLKSPAAAGMGQMSKRLTRSIPNSRLHTSLLREVLLAKRLSAEGFSVRSEIPTQAGRSCDLVAVRGSLVLHLHVKCMDADDDLTQPRSPRIPSAIRSLENVDRRLLIEVEWKNGLSSNALQTTADAMRNFLGRAAVGDECVVRSRSGEIRGRCRVRSPRDTGGVSLTSGITDDHRLAVDRVRRLLRKARDQFLAGGENIIVVFGPKSAKWIFSQALLGTPVERWDEYPRRGERVALGNADD
;
A
#
# COMPACT_ATOMS: atom_id res chain seq x y z
N MET A 1 -8.15 2.15 -23.46
CA MET A 1 -7.07 1.50 -22.68
C MET A 1 -6.02 0.84 -23.57
N ASN A 2 -6.43 0.10 -24.61
CA ASN A 2 -5.54 -0.65 -25.53
C ASN A 2 -4.47 0.18 -26.27
N LEU A 3 -4.79 1.40 -26.70
CA LEU A 3 -3.82 2.28 -27.39
C LEU A 3 -2.64 2.65 -26.48
N ARG A 4 -2.87 2.92 -25.18
CA ARG A 4 -1.79 3.24 -24.23
C ARG A 4 -0.90 2.03 -23.94
N ILE A 5 -1.49 0.84 -23.82
CA ILE A 5 -0.72 -0.40 -23.57
C ILE A 5 0.16 -0.72 -24.78
N ASN A 6 -0.35 -0.59 -26.01
CA ASN A 6 0.44 -0.81 -27.22
C ASN A 6 1.61 0.19 -27.33
N THR A 7 1.39 1.48 -27.05
CA THR A 7 2.48 2.48 -27.04
C THR A 7 3.53 2.16 -25.96
N LEU A 8 3.10 1.78 -24.76
CA LEU A 8 4.03 1.38 -23.69
C LEU A 8 4.81 0.11 -24.07
N SER A 9 4.14 -0.86 -24.69
CA SER A 9 4.75 -2.11 -25.15
C SER A 9 5.80 -1.85 -26.21
N ASN A 10 5.52 -0.98 -27.20
CA ASN A 10 6.49 -0.58 -28.22
C ASN A 10 7.71 0.13 -27.61
N HIS A 11 7.49 1.05 -26.66
CA HIS A 11 8.60 1.72 -25.95
C HIS A 11 9.43 0.75 -25.11
N ALA A 12 8.79 -0.21 -24.46
CA ALA A 12 9.44 -1.24 -23.67
C ALA A 12 10.29 -2.16 -24.57
N GLN A 13 9.74 -2.63 -25.69
CA GLN A 13 10.46 -3.44 -26.66
C GLN A 13 11.63 -2.70 -27.31
N SER A 14 11.47 -1.41 -27.60
CA SER A 14 12.56 -0.57 -28.11
C SER A 14 13.70 -0.47 -27.08
N TRP A 15 13.39 -0.20 -25.81
CA TRP A 15 14.40 -0.14 -24.75
C TRP A 15 15.09 -1.48 -24.52
N LEU A 16 14.37 -2.61 -24.60
CA LEU A 16 14.94 -3.95 -24.44
C LEU A 16 15.98 -4.32 -25.52
N LYS A 17 16.03 -3.58 -26.64
CA LYS A 17 17.06 -3.73 -27.68
C LYS A 17 18.29 -2.85 -27.44
N SER A 18 18.26 -1.97 -26.44
CA SER A 18 19.35 -1.05 -26.14
C SER A 18 20.44 -1.70 -25.27
N PRO A 19 21.68 -1.18 -25.30
CA PRO A 19 22.76 -1.66 -24.43
C PRO A 19 22.42 -1.58 -22.93
N ALA A 20 21.58 -0.61 -22.53
CA ALA A 20 21.13 -0.44 -21.16
C ALA A 20 20.30 -1.62 -20.62
N ALA A 21 19.81 -2.50 -21.50
CA ALA A 21 18.99 -3.66 -21.15
C ALA A 21 19.76 -5.00 -21.21
N ALA A 22 21.10 -4.99 -21.18
CA ALA A 22 21.93 -6.19 -21.36
C ALA A 22 21.57 -7.38 -20.43
N GLY A 23 21.07 -7.12 -19.21
CA GLY A 23 20.62 -8.15 -18.26
C GLY A 23 19.17 -8.63 -18.40
N MET A 24 18.45 -8.18 -19.43
CA MET A 24 16.99 -8.37 -19.58
C MET A 24 16.60 -9.37 -20.69
N GLY A 25 17.54 -10.19 -21.17
CA GLY A 25 17.31 -11.07 -22.32
C GLY A 25 16.18 -12.10 -22.15
N GLN A 26 16.04 -12.69 -20.96
CA GLN A 26 14.92 -13.60 -20.66
C GLN A 26 13.58 -12.86 -20.62
N MET A 27 13.54 -11.70 -19.95
CA MET A 27 12.36 -10.84 -19.89
C MET A 27 11.86 -10.44 -21.28
N SER A 28 12.79 -10.06 -22.17
CA SER A 28 12.47 -9.70 -23.56
C SER A 28 11.79 -10.86 -24.32
N LYS A 29 12.33 -12.08 -24.18
CA LYS A 29 11.73 -13.30 -24.78
C LYS A 29 10.33 -13.56 -24.24
N ARG A 30 10.12 -13.44 -22.93
CA ARG A 30 8.82 -13.66 -22.28
C ARG A 30 7.79 -12.61 -22.72
N LEU A 31 8.16 -11.34 -22.74
CA LEU A 31 7.27 -10.26 -23.18
C LEU A 31 6.83 -10.47 -24.64
N THR A 32 7.78 -10.86 -25.51
CA THR A 32 7.51 -11.12 -26.94
C THR A 32 6.58 -12.32 -27.14
N ARG A 33 6.71 -13.36 -26.31
CA ARG A 33 5.86 -14.57 -26.37
C ARG A 33 4.51 -14.41 -25.69
N SER A 34 4.38 -13.44 -24.79
CA SER A 34 3.13 -13.22 -24.05
C SER A 34 2.03 -12.66 -24.95
N ILE A 35 0.80 -13.12 -24.75
CA ILE A 35 -0.37 -12.63 -25.49
C ILE A 35 -0.58 -11.15 -25.14
N PRO A 36 -0.62 -10.22 -26.12
CA PRO A 36 -0.85 -8.81 -25.85
C PRO A 36 -2.10 -8.57 -25.00
N ASN A 37 -2.01 -7.63 -24.06
CA ASN A 37 -3.06 -7.30 -23.08
C ASN A 37 -3.44 -8.42 -22.08
N SER A 38 -2.82 -9.61 -22.13
CA SER A 38 -3.00 -10.60 -21.06
C SER A 38 -2.43 -10.13 -19.72
N ARG A 39 -2.91 -10.70 -18.62
CA ARG A 39 -2.38 -10.41 -17.27
C ARG A 39 -0.88 -10.65 -17.15
N LEU A 40 -0.37 -11.68 -17.82
CA LEU A 40 1.06 -11.96 -17.89
C LEU A 40 1.78 -10.84 -18.66
N HIS A 41 1.27 -10.44 -19.83
CA HIS A 41 1.85 -9.37 -20.63
C HIS A 41 1.91 -8.04 -19.86
N THR A 42 0.84 -7.68 -19.14
CA THR A 42 0.80 -6.45 -18.35
C THR A 42 1.74 -6.51 -17.14
N SER A 43 1.91 -7.67 -16.49
CA SER A 43 2.92 -7.87 -15.44
C SER A 43 4.34 -7.67 -15.97
N LEU A 44 4.69 -8.38 -17.04
CA LEU A 44 6.02 -8.28 -17.66
C LEU A 44 6.31 -6.86 -18.14
N LEU A 45 5.32 -6.18 -18.71
CA LEU A 45 5.47 -4.79 -19.14
C LEU A 45 5.82 -3.86 -17.97
N ARG A 46 5.19 -4.05 -16.81
CA ARG A 46 5.49 -3.26 -15.60
C ARG A 46 6.90 -3.52 -15.07
N GLU A 47 7.34 -4.78 -15.08
CA GLU A 47 8.72 -5.14 -14.73
C GLU A 47 9.74 -4.47 -15.67
N VAL A 48 9.48 -4.48 -16.98
CA VAL A 48 10.34 -3.81 -17.96
C VAL A 48 10.36 -2.29 -17.78
N LEU A 49 9.23 -1.67 -17.48
CA LEU A 49 9.16 -0.23 -17.20
C LEU A 49 9.92 0.15 -15.92
N LEU A 50 9.85 -0.69 -14.87
CA LEU A 50 10.64 -0.52 -13.65
C LEU A 50 12.14 -0.65 -13.93
N ALA A 51 12.53 -1.71 -14.65
CA ALA A 51 13.92 -1.94 -15.03
C ALA A 51 14.48 -0.75 -15.84
N LYS A 52 13.70 -0.24 -16.81
CA LYS A 52 14.06 0.96 -17.57
C LYS A 52 14.26 2.17 -16.66
N ARG A 53 13.38 2.39 -15.69
CA ARG A 53 13.53 3.51 -14.74
C ARG A 53 14.79 3.35 -13.91
N LEU A 54 15.05 2.17 -13.36
CA LEU A 54 16.25 1.90 -12.57
C LEU A 54 17.53 2.10 -13.38
N SER A 55 17.55 1.67 -14.65
CA SER A 55 18.68 1.92 -15.54
C SER A 55 18.91 3.41 -15.82
N ALA A 56 17.84 4.20 -15.94
CA ALA A 56 17.96 5.65 -16.07
C ALA A 56 18.55 6.33 -14.81
N GLU A 57 18.37 5.71 -13.64
CA GLU A 57 18.96 6.14 -12.35
C GLU A 57 20.37 5.55 -12.11
N GLY A 58 20.97 4.93 -13.13
CA GLY A 58 22.34 4.42 -13.10
C GLY A 58 22.49 2.99 -12.55
N PHE A 59 21.41 2.22 -12.41
CA PHE A 59 21.50 0.82 -12.01
C PHE A 59 21.74 -0.11 -13.20
N SER A 60 22.60 -1.10 -13.00
CA SER A 60 22.61 -2.32 -13.83
C SER A 60 21.49 -3.24 -13.37
N VAL A 61 20.61 -3.66 -14.29
CA VAL A 61 19.43 -4.47 -13.96
C VAL A 61 19.51 -5.85 -14.59
N ARG A 62 19.14 -6.88 -13.83
CA ARG A 62 19.01 -8.27 -14.27
C ARG A 62 17.63 -8.79 -13.89
N SER A 63 17.04 -9.64 -14.72
CA SER A 63 15.75 -10.30 -14.41
C SER A 63 15.94 -11.72 -13.89
N GLU A 64 14.98 -12.19 -13.08
CA GLU A 64 14.82 -13.62 -12.73
C GLU A 64 16.05 -14.26 -12.08
N ILE A 65 16.56 -13.65 -11.00
CA ILE A 65 17.66 -14.24 -10.23
C ILE A 65 17.09 -15.22 -9.20
N PRO A 66 17.57 -16.48 -9.17
CA PRO A 66 17.16 -17.45 -8.16
C PRO A 66 17.46 -16.96 -6.74
N THR A 67 16.54 -17.20 -5.82
CA THR A 67 16.71 -17.02 -4.38
C THR A 67 16.94 -18.38 -3.72
N GLN A 68 17.57 -18.39 -2.55
CA GLN A 68 17.87 -19.62 -1.80
C GLN A 68 16.63 -20.45 -1.46
N ALA A 69 15.44 -19.86 -1.49
CA ALA A 69 14.16 -20.53 -1.25
C ALA A 69 13.61 -21.30 -2.47
N GLY A 70 14.40 -21.48 -3.53
CA GLY A 70 13.94 -22.11 -4.79
C GLY A 70 12.93 -21.26 -5.57
N ARG A 71 12.86 -19.96 -5.26
CA ARG A 71 12.02 -18.97 -5.97
C ARG A 71 12.93 -18.01 -6.73
N SER A 72 12.37 -17.05 -7.45
CA SER A 72 13.12 -15.98 -8.10
C SER A 72 12.70 -14.62 -7.56
N CYS A 73 13.63 -13.68 -7.48
CA CYS A 73 13.29 -12.27 -7.46
C CYS A 73 13.01 -11.82 -8.90
N ASP A 74 12.06 -10.89 -9.05
CA ASP A 74 11.61 -10.46 -10.38
C ASP A 74 12.73 -9.66 -11.08
N LEU A 75 13.40 -8.77 -10.33
CA LEU A 75 14.57 -7.99 -10.79
C LEU A 75 15.65 -7.92 -9.71
N VAL A 76 16.91 -7.79 -10.12
CA VAL A 76 18.03 -7.34 -9.30
C VAL A 76 18.61 -6.07 -9.90
N ALA A 77 18.73 -5.02 -9.08
CA ALA A 77 19.31 -3.74 -9.50
C ALA A 77 20.59 -3.47 -8.71
N VAL A 78 21.68 -3.18 -9.42
CA VAL A 78 23.01 -2.98 -8.83
C VAL A 78 23.55 -1.59 -9.19
N ARG A 79 24.01 -0.84 -8.18
CA ARG A 79 24.73 0.43 -8.36
C ARG A 79 25.85 0.55 -7.34
N GLY A 80 27.10 0.41 -7.80
CA GLY A 80 28.26 0.31 -6.90
C GLY A 80 28.13 -0.92 -5.99
N SER A 81 28.20 -0.72 -4.68
CA SER A 81 28.01 -1.79 -3.68
C SER A 81 26.54 -2.06 -3.33
N LEU A 82 25.61 -1.24 -3.81
CA LEU A 82 24.18 -1.41 -3.52
C LEU A 82 23.58 -2.48 -4.43
N VAL A 83 23.00 -3.53 -3.85
CA VAL A 83 22.32 -4.63 -4.56
C VAL A 83 20.90 -4.76 -4.04
N LEU A 84 19.93 -4.39 -4.86
CA LEU A 84 18.50 -4.43 -4.51
C LEU A 84 17.84 -5.64 -5.17
N HIS A 85 17.13 -6.45 -4.39
CA HIS A 85 16.35 -7.59 -4.85
C HIS A 85 14.87 -7.18 -4.89
N LEU A 86 14.33 -6.97 -6.09
CA LEU A 86 13.01 -6.41 -6.27
C LEU A 86 11.97 -7.50 -6.54
N HIS A 87 10.86 -7.42 -5.81
CA HIS A 87 9.66 -8.23 -6.00
C HIS A 87 8.55 -7.33 -6.53
N VAL A 88 8.19 -7.52 -7.79
CA VAL A 88 7.19 -6.73 -8.49
C VAL A 88 5.83 -7.40 -8.32
N LYS A 89 4.85 -6.64 -7.81
CA LYS A 89 3.47 -7.11 -7.63
C LYS A 89 2.51 -6.13 -8.28
N CYS A 90 1.40 -6.67 -8.77
CA CYS A 90 0.37 -5.90 -9.46
C CYS A 90 -0.97 -6.02 -8.73
N MET A 91 -1.62 -4.88 -8.51
CA MET A 91 -3.05 -4.78 -8.28
C MET A 91 -3.71 -4.33 -9.58
N ASP A 92 -4.39 -5.26 -10.24
CA ASP A 92 -5.14 -4.95 -11.46
C ASP A 92 -6.43 -4.20 -11.10
N ALA A 93 -6.85 -3.28 -11.96
CA ALA A 93 -8.00 -2.39 -11.73
C ALA A 93 -9.36 -3.07 -11.97
N ASP A 94 -9.37 -4.23 -12.63
CA ASP A 94 -10.58 -4.98 -13.04
C ASP A 94 -11.06 -5.97 -11.98
N ASP A 95 -10.43 -6.02 -10.80
CA ASP A 95 -11.08 -6.64 -9.65
C ASP A 95 -12.25 -5.71 -9.27
N ASP A 96 -13.49 -6.11 -9.54
CA ASP A 96 -14.80 -5.44 -9.34
C ASP A 96 -15.08 -4.85 -7.92
N LEU A 97 -14.04 -4.67 -7.11
CA LEU A 97 -14.00 -4.05 -5.80
C LEU A 97 -12.95 -2.90 -5.68
N THR A 98 -12.26 -2.50 -6.76
CA THR A 98 -10.94 -1.85 -6.63
C THR A 98 -10.80 -0.44 -7.19
N GLN A 99 -11.58 0.52 -6.71
CA GLN A 99 -11.01 1.80 -6.25
C GLN A 99 -11.89 2.41 -5.16
N PRO A 100 -11.92 1.86 -3.94
CA PRO A 100 -12.44 2.65 -2.86
C PRO A 100 -11.49 3.84 -2.68
N ARG A 101 -11.96 5.04 -3.06
CA ARG A 101 -11.32 6.28 -2.60
C ARG A 101 -11.28 6.21 -1.08
N SER A 102 -10.27 6.83 -0.45
CA SER A 102 -10.26 7.01 1.00
C SER A 102 -11.66 7.33 1.47
N PRO A 103 -12.24 6.51 2.36
CA PRO A 103 -13.66 6.62 2.66
C PRO A 103 -13.92 8.03 3.19
N ARG A 104 -14.89 8.71 2.57
CA ARG A 104 -15.25 10.05 3.01
C ARG A 104 -15.93 9.93 4.36
N ILE A 105 -15.23 10.37 5.41
CA ILE A 105 -15.76 10.38 6.77
C ILE A 105 -17.08 11.16 6.78
N PRO A 106 -18.22 10.54 7.17
CA PRO A 106 -19.52 11.20 7.24
C PRO A 106 -19.48 12.42 8.15
N SER A 107 -20.28 13.45 7.86
CA SER A 107 -20.31 14.68 8.65
C SER A 107 -20.62 14.44 10.14
N ALA A 108 -21.53 13.51 10.43
CA ALA A 108 -21.83 13.10 11.81
C ALA A 108 -20.57 12.58 12.54
N ILE A 109 -19.76 11.76 11.89
CA ILE A 109 -18.50 11.26 12.46
C ILE A 109 -17.44 12.37 12.50
N ARG A 110 -17.39 13.26 11.51
CA ARG A 110 -16.52 14.46 11.54
C ARG A 110 -16.79 15.36 12.73
N SER A 111 -18.01 15.37 13.27
CA SER A 111 -18.32 16.13 14.49
C SER A 111 -17.46 15.74 15.70
N LEU A 112 -16.78 14.58 15.67
CA LEU A 112 -15.80 14.19 16.68
C LEU A 112 -14.57 15.09 16.70
N GLU A 113 -14.24 15.78 15.59
CA GLU A 113 -13.15 16.78 15.52
C GLU A 113 -13.38 17.95 16.51
N ASN A 114 -14.64 18.18 16.93
CA ASN A 114 -15.02 19.22 17.89
C ASN A 114 -14.82 18.81 19.36
N VAL A 115 -14.39 17.58 19.63
CA VAL A 115 -14.06 17.17 21.00
C VAL A 115 -12.78 17.87 21.44
N ASP A 116 -12.83 18.54 22.59
CA ASP A 116 -11.69 19.27 23.17
C ASP A 116 -10.68 18.30 23.82
N ARG A 117 -10.09 17.45 22.98
CA ARG A 117 -9.06 16.49 23.33
C ARG A 117 -8.03 16.45 22.21
N ARG A 118 -6.75 16.51 22.56
CA ARG A 118 -5.65 16.47 21.58
C ARG A 118 -5.29 15.02 21.24
N LEU A 119 -6.13 14.36 20.47
CA LEU A 119 -5.97 12.94 20.13
C LEU A 119 -6.00 12.75 18.62
N LEU A 120 -5.17 11.84 18.12
CA LEU A 120 -5.38 11.23 16.83
C LEU A 120 -6.20 9.96 17.05
N ILE A 121 -7.31 9.86 16.34
CA ILE A 121 -8.21 8.71 16.47
C ILE A 121 -8.50 8.11 15.11
N GLU A 122 -8.58 6.79 15.11
CA GLU A 122 -9.05 6.02 13.98
C GLU A 122 -10.54 5.73 14.15
N VAL A 123 -11.32 5.98 13.11
CA VAL A 123 -12.77 5.75 13.10
C VAL A 123 -13.20 4.82 11.99
N GLU A 124 -13.99 3.81 12.33
CA GLU A 124 -14.69 2.91 11.40
C GLU A 124 -16.20 3.12 11.55
N TRP A 125 -16.93 3.01 10.45
CA TRP A 125 -18.39 3.02 10.45
C TRP A 125 -18.92 2.01 9.44
N LYS A 126 -20.09 1.45 9.73
CA LYS A 126 -20.81 0.58 8.81
C LYS A 126 -21.37 1.42 7.65
N ASN A 127 -21.24 0.92 6.42
CA ASN A 127 -21.81 1.57 5.25
C ASN A 127 -23.33 1.39 5.18
N GLY A 128 -24.02 2.35 4.56
CA GLY A 128 -25.48 2.35 4.44
C GLY A 128 -26.26 2.65 5.73
N LEU A 129 -25.59 3.09 6.81
CA LEU A 129 -26.29 3.59 7.99
C LEU A 129 -27.14 4.82 7.67
N SER A 130 -28.35 4.88 8.22
CA SER A 130 -29.20 6.07 8.15
C SER A 130 -28.57 7.25 8.91
N SER A 131 -28.95 8.49 8.59
CA SER A 131 -28.43 9.69 9.26
C SER A 131 -28.59 9.63 10.78
N ASN A 132 -29.73 9.13 11.28
CA ASN A 132 -29.97 8.95 12.71
C ASN A 132 -29.04 7.87 13.32
N ALA A 133 -28.82 6.76 12.61
CA ALA A 133 -27.91 5.72 13.07
C ALA A 133 -26.44 6.21 13.09
N LEU A 134 -26.04 7.05 12.12
CA LEU A 134 -24.74 7.71 12.11
C LEU A 134 -24.58 8.68 13.28
N GLN A 135 -25.60 9.52 13.55
CA GLN A 135 -25.56 10.49 14.64
C GLN A 135 -25.44 9.79 16.00
N THR A 136 -26.30 8.80 16.27
CA THR A 136 -26.23 8.02 17.51
C THR A 136 -24.91 7.27 17.67
N THR A 137 -24.29 6.85 16.56
CA THR A 137 -22.95 6.25 16.57
C THR A 137 -21.88 7.28 16.93
N ALA A 138 -21.93 8.47 16.35
CA ALA A 138 -21.02 9.57 16.66
C ALA A 138 -21.15 10.03 18.12
N ASP A 139 -22.36 10.12 18.66
CA ASP A 139 -22.59 10.55 20.05
C ASP A 139 -22.00 9.55 21.05
N ALA A 140 -22.13 8.25 20.78
CA ALA A 140 -21.51 7.20 21.59
C ALA A 140 -19.97 7.29 21.57
N MET A 141 -19.38 7.50 20.39
CA MET A 141 -17.94 7.72 20.24
C MET A 141 -17.48 8.99 20.96
N ARG A 142 -18.24 10.08 20.87
CA ARG A 142 -17.94 11.35 21.56
C ARG A 142 -17.84 11.17 23.07
N ASN A 143 -18.81 10.47 23.66
CA ASN A 143 -18.84 10.17 25.09
C ASN A 143 -17.64 9.32 25.51
N PHE A 144 -17.22 8.38 24.66
CA PHE A 144 -16.01 7.59 24.89
C PHE A 144 -14.74 8.47 24.88
N LEU A 145 -14.57 9.33 23.87
CA LEU A 145 -13.40 10.18 23.72
C LEU A 145 -13.19 11.14 24.90
N GLY A 146 -14.27 11.54 25.58
CA GLY A 146 -14.19 12.37 26.79
C GLY A 146 -13.30 11.77 27.89
N ARG A 147 -13.16 10.43 27.94
CA ARG A 147 -12.40 9.71 28.98
C ARG A 147 -11.35 8.72 28.47
N ALA A 148 -11.25 8.53 27.15
CA ALA A 148 -10.35 7.54 26.56
C ALA A 148 -8.86 7.91 26.74
N ALA A 149 -8.03 6.88 26.91
CA ALA A 149 -6.57 6.93 26.86
C ALA A 149 -6.04 6.38 25.53
N VAL A 150 -4.75 6.58 25.27
CA VAL A 150 -4.07 6.00 24.09
C VAL A 150 -4.13 4.48 24.15
N GLY A 151 -4.53 3.85 23.03
CA GLY A 151 -4.73 2.41 22.94
C GLY A 151 -6.17 1.95 23.23
N ASP A 152 -7.00 2.80 23.85
CA ASP A 152 -8.40 2.44 24.11
C ASP A 152 -9.21 2.33 22.81
N GLU A 153 -10.19 1.42 22.81
CA GLU A 153 -11.15 1.22 21.72
C GLU A 153 -12.60 1.24 22.24
N CYS A 154 -13.45 1.94 21.50
CA CYS A 154 -14.90 1.85 21.61
C CYS A 154 -15.48 1.15 20.39
N VAL A 155 -16.38 0.19 20.62
CA VAL A 155 -17.15 -0.47 19.56
C VAL A 155 -18.62 -0.22 19.80
N VAL A 156 -19.25 0.53 18.90
CA VAL A 156 -20.67 0.87 18.97
C VAL A 156 -21.49 -0.20 18.26
N ARG A 157 -22.52 -0.72 18.94
CA ARG A 157 -23.43 -1.76 18.41
C ARG A 157 -24.87 -1.27 18.31
N SER A 158 -25.61 -1.88 17.38
CA SER A 158 -27.06 -1.79 17.32
C SER A 158 -27.70 -2.55 18.48
N ARG A 159 -29.02 -2.39 18.65
CA ARG A 159 -29.81 -3.23 19.58
C ARG A 159 -29.79 -4.72 19.21
N SER A 160 -29.60 -5.06 17.94
CA SER A 160 -29.46 -6.43 17.46
C SER A 160 -28.04 -6.99 17.61
N GLY A 161 -27.12 -6.25 18.22
CA GLY A 161 -25.73 -6.68 18.44
C GLY A 161 -24.77 -6.43 17.27
N GLU A 162 -25.26 -5.90 16.16
CA GLU A 162 -24.45 -5.60 14.98
C GLU A 162 -23.53 -4.39 15.22
N ILE A 163 -22.27 -4.46 14.78
CA ILE A 163 -21.32 -3.34 14.89
C ILE A 163 -21.72 -2.22 13.92
N ARG A 164 -21.93 -1.02 14.45
CA ARG A 164 -22.21 0.21 13.68
C ARG A 164 -20.97 1.06 13.45
N GLY A 165 -20.00 0.98 14.34
CA GLY A 165 -18.72 1.67 14.19
C GLY A 165 -17.73 1.35 15.28
N ARG A 166 -16.48 1.75 15.04
CA ARG A 166 -15.37 1.64 15.99
C ARG A 166 -14.64 2.97 16.07
N CYS A 167 -14.09 3.26 17.24
CA CYS A 167 -13.25 4.41 17.49
C CYS A 167 -12.07 3.96 18.35
N ARG A 168 -10.85 4.15 17.87
CA ARG A 168 -9.62 3.78 18.58
C ARG A 168 -8.71 4.99 18.72
N VAL A 169 -8.19 5.22 19.92
CA VAL A 169 -7.21 6.29 20.16
C VAL A 169 -5.82 5.79 19.76
N ARG A 170 -5.21 6.43 18.77
CA ARG A 170 -3.91 6.02 18.20
C ARG A 170 -2.74 6.66 18.94
N SER A 171 -2.77 7.98 19.08
CA SER A 171 -1.69 8.74 19.71
C SER A 171 -2.19 10.09 20.23
N PRO A 172 -1.47 10.71 21.18
CA PRO A 172 -1.72 12.10 21.56
C PRO A 172 -1.27 13.03 20.43
N ARG A 173 -1.83 14.25 20.39
CA ARG A 173 -1.43 15.32 19.47
C ARG A 173 -0.89 16.51 20.24
N ASP A 174 0.08 17.19 19.66
CA ASP A 174 0.70 18.35 20.29
C ASP A 174 -0.23 19.59 20.28
N THR A 175 -1.03 19.75 19.22
CA THR A 175 -1.88 20.93 18.99
C THR A 175 -3.25 20.59 18.39
N GLY A 176 -4.22 21.48 18.60
CA GLY A 176 -5.59 21.37 18.07
C GLY A 176 -6.47 20.39 18.84
N GLY A 177 -7.67 20.12 18.30
CA GLY A 177 -8.61 19.13 18.83
C GLY A 177 -8.34 17.72 18.31
N VAL A 178 -9.38 16.89 18.32
CA VAL A 178 -9.32 15.54 17.77
C VAL A 178 -9.06 15.59 16.27
N SER A 179 -8.12 14.77 15.78
CA SER A 179 -7.91 14.53 14.36
C SER A 179 -8.39 13.13 13.99
N LEU A 180 -9.08 13.02 12.86
CA LEU A 180 -9.65 11.76 12.40
C LEU A 180 -8.84 11.16 11.28
N THR A 181 -8.46 9.89 11.45
CA THR A 181 -8.12 9.01 10.34
C THR A 181 -9.24 7.99 10.15
N SER A 182 -9.50 7.62 8.90
CA SER A 182 -10.46 6.56 8.62
C SER A 182 -9.78 5.21 8.82
N GLY A 183 -10.40 4.36 9.65
CA GLY A 183 -10.04 2.97 9.79
C GLY A 183 -10.59 2.13 8.66
N ILE A 184 -10.38 0.82 8.75
CA ILE A 184 -10.79 -0.14 7.72
C ILE A 184 -12.31 -0.36 7.84
N THR A 185 -13.10 0.32 7.01
CA THR A 185 -14.55 0.00 6.94
C THR A 185 -14.75 -1.38 6.34
N ASP A 186 -15.92 -1.99 6.58
CA ASP A 186 -16.17 -3.38 6.15
C ASP A 186 -16.03 -3.59 4.64
N ASP A 187 -16.49 -2.64 3.81
CA ASP A 187 -16.33 -2.68 2.35
C ASP A 187 -14.86 -2.68 1.90
N HIS A 188 -13.95 -2.17 2.74
CA HIS A 188 -12.51 -2.10 2.46
C HIS A 188 -11.72 -3.27 3.05
N ARG A 189 -12.29 -3.99 4.02
CA ARG A 189 -11.59 -5.03 4.78
C ARG A 189 -11.01 -6.11 3.88
N LEU A 190 -11.80 -6.59 2.92
CA LEU A 190 -11.34 -7.57 1.92
C LEU A 190 -10.21 -7.04 1.03
N ALA A 191 -10.25 -5.76 0.68
CA ALA A 191 -9.21 -5.13 -0.14
C ALA A 191 -7.89 -4.98 0.65
N VAL A 192 -7.96 -4.54 1.91
CA VAL A 192 -6.80 -4.45 2.80
C VAL A 192 -6.19 -5.83 3.05
N ASP A 193 -7.01 -6.85 3.33
CA ASP A 193 -6.53 -8.22 3.53
C ASP A 193 -5.90 -8.82 2.27
N ARG A 194 -6.40 -8.46 1.08
CA ARG A 194 -5.80 -8.83 -0.20
C ARG A 194 -4.40 -8.21 -0.35
N VAL A 195 -4.24 -6.93 -0.04
CA VAL A 195 -2.92 -6.26 -0.06
C VAL A 195 -1.98 -6.90 0.96
N ARG A 196 -2.43 -7.14 2.19
CA ARG A 196 -1.61 -7.84 3.21
C ARG A 196 -1.17 -9.21 2.73
N ARG A 197 -2.05 -9.98 2.08
CA ARG A 197 -1.70 -11.29 1.50
C ARG A 197 -0.71 -11.16 0.35
N LEU A 198 -0.84 -10.13 -0.48
CA LEU A 198 0.09 -9.85 -1.58
C LEU A 198 1.49 -9.54 -1.06
N LEU A 199 1.59 -8.66 -0.07
CA LEU A 199 2.85 -8.28 0.57
C LEU A 199 3.50 -9.47 1.28
N ARG A 200 2.72 -10.27 2.01
CA ARG A 200 3.21 -11.49 2.66
C ARG A 200 3.79 -12.47 1.64
N LYS A 201 3.08 -12.72 0.54
CA LYS A 201 3.55 -13.60 -0.54
C LYS A 201 4.87 -13.11 -1.15
N ALA A 202 5.05 -11.78 -1.29
CA ALA A 202 6.30 -11.22 -1.79
C ALA A 202 7.43 -11.40 -0.75
N ARG A 203 7.15 -11.19 0.54
CA ARG A 203 8.10 -11.42 1.63
C ARG A 203 8.58 -12.87 1.68
N ASP A 204 7.70 -13.84 1.43
CA ASP A 204 8.06 -15.26 1.35
C ASP A 204 8.98 -15.60 0.16
N GLN A 205 9.34 -14.62 -0.68
CA GLN A 205 10.26 -14.76 -1.81
C GLN A 205 11.62 -14.10 -1.55
N PHE A 206 11.77 -13.41 -0.41
CA PHE A 206 12.96 -12.62 -0.11
C PHE A 206 14.22 -13.46 -0.09
N LEU A 207 15.32 -12.85 -0.55
CA LEU A 207 16.65 -13.40 -0.37
C LEU A 207 17.14 -13.11 1.06
N ALA A 208 17.48 -14.15 1.81
CA ALA A 208 18.02 -14.00 3.16
C ALA A 208 19.33 -13.17 3.13
N GLY A 209 19.41 -12.16 4.01
CA GLY A 209 20.58 -11.27 4.11
C GLY A 209 20.72 -10.26 2.95
N GLY A 210 19.79 -10.23 1.99
CA GLY A 210 19.77 -9.24 0.91
C GLY A 210 18.89 -8.03 1.22
N GLU A 211 19.18 -6.91 0.55
CA GLU A 211 18.29 -5.73 0.54
C GLU A 211 17.09 -6.04 -0.37
N ASN A 212 15.93 -6.37 0.22
CA ASN A 212 14.73 -6.78 -0.51
C ASN A 212 13.71 -5.64 -0.58
N ILE A 213 13.20 -5.36 -1.78
CA ILE A 213 12.22 -4.30 -2.02
C ILE A 213 10.97 -4.91 -2.67
N ILE A 214 9.79 -4.61 -2.10
CA ILE A 214 8.51 -4.92 -2.75
C ILE A 214 8.06 -3.68 -3.51
N VAL A 215 7.93 -3.80 -4.83
CA VAL A 215 7.38 -2.74 -5.68
C VAL A 215 5.97 -3.14 -6.09
N VAL A 216 4.96 -2.35 -5.68
CA VAL A 216 3.57 -2.63 -6.02
C VAL A 216 3.04 -1.62 -7.03
N PHE A 217 2.65 -2.11 -8.19
CA PHE A 217 1.91 -1.36 -9.20
C PHE A 217 0.43 -1.41 -8.88
N GLY A 218 -0.19 -0.26 -8.67
CA GLY A 218 -1.63 -0.13 -8.46
C GLY A 218 -2.15 1.23 -8.88
N PRO A 219 -3.48 1.41 -8.94
CA PRO A 219 -4.07 2.70 -9.22
C PRO A 219 -3.77 3.68 -8.07
N LYS A 220 -3.65 4.98 -8.39
CA LYS A 220 -3.35 6.03 -7.40
C LYS A 220 -4.34 6.06 -6.22
N SER A 221 -5.59 5.70 -6.47
CA SER A 221 -6.64 5.60 -5.44
C SER A 221 -6.42 4.48 -4.43
N ALA A 222 -5.66 3.43 -4.77
CA ALA A 222 -5.34 2.35 -3.83
C ALA A 222 -4.35 2.79 -2.74
N LYS A 223 -3.78 4.01 -2.82
CA LYS A 223 -2.80 4.52 -1.85
C LYS A 223 -3.28 4.34 -0.41
N TRP A 224 -4.53 4.68 -0.10
CA TRP A 224 -5.07 4.53 1.25
C TRP A 224 -5.14 3.08 1.70
N ILE A 225 -5.53 2.15 0.83
CA ILE A 225 -5.55 0.70 1.16
C ILE A 225 -4.14 0.21 1.47
N PHE A 226 -3.12 0.65 0.72
CA PHE A 226 -1.72 0.33 1.02
C PHE A 226 -1.28 0.91 2.37
N SER A 227 -1.61 2.17 2.65
CA SER A 227 -1.34 2.80 3.96
C SER A 227 -1.97 1.99 5.10
N GLN A 228 -3.24 1.59 4.97
CA GLN A 228 -3.94 0.77 5.96
C GLN A 228 -3.37 -0.65 6.09
N ALA A 229 -2.92 -1.26 5.00
CA ALA A 229 -2.30 -2.57 5.01
C ALA A 229 -0.93 -2.58 5.69
N LEU A 230 -0.19 -1.48 5.54
CA LEU A 230 1.14 -1.25 6.12
C LEU A 230 1.07 -0.67 7.54
N LEU A 231 -0.06 -0.12 7.97
CA LEU A 231 -0.26 0.43 9.30
C LEU A 231 0.05 -0.63 10.38
N GLY A 232 1.00 -0.33 11.26
CA GLY A 232 1.51 -1.26 12.28
C GLY A 232 2.51 -2.32 11.78
N THR A 233 2.89 -2.30 10.50
CA THR A 233 4.05 -3.03 9.99
C THR A 233 5.28 -2.13 10.15
N PRO A 234 6.43 -2.63 10.64
CA PRO A 234 7.65 -1.82 10.64
C PRO A 234 7.99 -1.42 9.20
N VAL A 235 8.15 -0.11 8.94
CA VAL A 235 8.50 0.43 7.63
C VAL A 235 9.86 1.10 7.72
N GLU A 236 10.80 0.65 6.89
CA GLU A 236 11.97 1.46 6.55
C GLU A 236 11.49 2.66 5.72
N ARG A 237 11.54 3.85 6.33
CA ARG A 237 11.14 5.12 5.73
C ARG A 237 12.32 5.67 4.93
N TRP A 238 12.03 6.05 3.68
CA TRP A 238 13.01 6.68 2.79
C TRP A 238 12.76 8.19 2.64
N ASP A 239 11.75 8.71 3.34
CA ASP A 239 11.29 10.10 3.27
C ASP A 239 11.75 10.98 4.45
N GLU A 240 12.44 10.41 5.44
CA GLU A 240 12.89 11.13 6.63
C GLU A 240 14.41 10.98 6.81
N TYR A 241 15.13 12.07 7.08
CA TYR A 241 16.58 12.01 7.31
C TYR A 241 16.85 11.18 8.58
N PRO A 242 17.72 10.14 8.52
CA PRO A 242 18.02 9.33 9.69
C PRO A 242 18.68 10.16 10.79
N ARG A 243 18.47 9.78 12.06
CA ARG A 243 19.16 10.42 13.19
C ARG A 243 20.66 10.20 13.07
N ARG A 244 21.47 11.12 13.61
CA ARG A 244 22.93 11.06 13.52
C ARG A 244 23.43 9.73 14.11
N GLY A 245 23.93 8.83 13.26
CA GLY A 245 24.39 7.48 13.63
C GLY A 245 23.61 6.34 12.95
N GLU A 246 22.45 6.64 12.36
CA GLU A 246 21.62 5.65 11.65
C GLU A 246 21.83 5.75 10.13
N ARG A 247 21.82 4.60 9.44
CA ARG A 247 21.98 4.52 7.97
C ARG A 247 20.64 4.57 7.22
N VAL A 248 19.53 4.33 7.91
CA VAL A 248 18.16 4.21 7.38
C VAL A 248 17.21 4.78 8.42
N ALA A 249 16.18 5.52 8.02
CA ALA A 249 15.13 5.93 8.95
C ALA A 249 14.17 4.76 9.16
N LEU A 250 14.09 4.26 10.39
CA LEU A 250 13.10 3.26 10.80
C LEU A 250 11.90 3.99 11.39
N GLY A 251 10.72 3.82 10.81
CA GLY A 251 9.48 4.40 11.31
C GLY A 251 8.33 3.39 11.29
N ASN A 252 7.28 3.69 12.04
CA ASN A 252 5.97 3.15 11.67
C ASN A 252 5.49 3.98 10.46
N ALA A 253 4.77 3.36 9.51
CA ALA A 253 4.01 4.16 8.55
C ALA A 253 3.12 5.12 9.36
N ASP A 254 3.24 6.43 9.09
CA ASP A 254 2.70 7.52 9.90
C ASP A 254 1.37 7.19 10.60
N ASP A 255 1.31 7.53 11.89
CA ASP A 255 0.09 7.71 12.68
C ASP A 255 -0.98 8.50 11.90
#